data_AF-A0A9N7Q3X9-F1
#
_entry.id   AF-A0A9N7Q3X9-F1
#
_cell.length_a   1.000
_cell.length_b   1.000
_cell.length_c   1.000
_cell.angle_alpha   90.00
_cell.angle_beta   90.00
_cell.angle_gamma   90.00
#
_symmetry.space_group_name_H-M   'P 1'
#
loop_
_entity.id
_entity.type
_entity.pdbx_description
1 polymer ?
#
loop_
_entity_poly.entity_id
_entity_poly.type
_entity_poly.pdbx_seq_one_letter_code
_entity_poly.pdbx_strand_id
1 'polypeptide(L)'
;MAWPRWPAPACSPADDAGLTPSLAVPPSQGGNAPPVAPIKEQRNRGIELGGFGEPLRGVRVIAGIAYIDSKQTKTGVAATEGKHGVGVPNYTFNAEWDLPWLAGLTLSGRYLQTGAQYADVANRVRVPSWNRFDLGARYSFKAAQQRYTPRAAVENVANKAYWASAYGGYLVQGAPRTVKLSMTVDF
;
A
#
# COMPACT_ATOMS: atom_id res chain seq x y z
N MET A 1 16.09 17.20 43.07
CA MET A 1 15.54 17.96 41.92
C MET A 1 14.29 17.25 41.45
N ALA A 2 13.13 17.83 41.78
CA ALA A 2 11.80 17.32 41.45
C ALA A 2 11.05 18.41 40.66
N TRP A 3 10.32 18.01 39.63
CA TRP A 3 9.55 18.88 38.75
C TRP A 3 8.24 19.34 39.43
N PRO A 4 7.70 20.54 39.12
CA PRO A 4 6.49 21.03 39.75
C PRO A 4 5.23 20.36 39.14
N ARG A 5 4.32 19.92 40.02
CA ARG A 5 2.98 19.43 39.66
C ARG A 5 2.00 20.61 39.58
N TRP A 6 1.24 20.67 38.50
CA TRP A 6 0.06 21.55 38.38
C TRP A 6 -1.18 20.87 38.97
N PRO A 7 -2.12 21.60 39.58
CA PRO A 7 -3.33 21.01 40.14
C PRO A 7 -4.36 20.72 39.04
N ALA A 8 -4.96 19.52 39.09
CA ALA A 8 -6.12 19.18 38.28
C ALA A 8 -7.40 19.76 38.93
N PRO A 9 -8.37 20.29 38.15
CA PRO A 9 -9.67 20.64 38.70
C PRO A 9 -10.48 19.38 39.00
N ALA A 10 -11.18 19.39 40.14
CA ALA A 10 -12.06 18.33 40.59
C ALA A 10 -13.30 18.23 39.68
N CYS A 11 -13.61 17.01 39.20
CA CYS A 11 -14.92 16.69 38.63
C CYS A 11 -15.82 16.06 39.70
N SER A 12 -17.01 16.63 39.88
CA SER A 12 -18.12 16.10 40.66
C SER A 12 -18.69 14.83 40.00
N PRO A 13 -19.26 13.87 40.76
CA PRO A 13 -19.80 12.64 40.21
C PRO A 13 -21.23 12.85 39.70
N ALA A 14 -21.48 12.53 38.43
CA ALA A 14 -22.83 12.29 37.91
C ALA A 14 -22.76 11.21 36.83
N ASP A 15 -23.29 10.05 37.20
CA ASP A 15 -23.94 9.01 36.41
C ASP A 15 -23.18 8.27 35.30
N ASP A 16 -22.97 6.99 35.62
CA ASP A 16 -22.48 5.88 34.84
C ASP A 16 -23.55 5.43 33.83
N ALA A 17 -23.32 5.66 32.53
CA ALA A 17 -24.04 4.99 31.45
C ALA A 17 -23.12 4.83 30.24
N GLY A 18 -22.70 3.59 30.00
CA GLY A 18 -21.72 3.22 28.98
C GLY A 18 -22.09 3.67 27.56
N LEU A 19 -21.12 4.31 26.89
CA LEU A 19 -21.17 4.64 25.47
C LEU A 19 -19.95 4.00 24.79
N THR A 20 -20.16 2.85 24.15
CA THR A 20 -19.26 2.38 23.09
C THR A 20 -19.72 3.02 21.77
N PRO A 21 -18.83 3.62 20.96
CA PRO A 21 -19.23 4.21 19.70
C PRO A 21 -19.49 3.11 18.67
N SER A 22 -20.77 2.85 18.41
CA SER A 22 -21.25 2.07 17.28
C SER A 22 -21.03 2.86 15.98
N LEU A 23 -20.13 2.39 15.12
CA LEU A 23 -20.01 2.87 13.74
C LEU A 23 -21.20 2.31 12.94
N ALA A 24 -22.22 3.13 12.76
CA ALA A 24 -23.37 2.83 11.92
C ALA A 24 -22.93 2.69 10.45
N VAL A 25 -23.16 1.51 9.87
CA VAL A 25 -23.07 1.26 8.43
C VAL A 25 -24.37 1.78 7.78
N PRO A 26 -24.33 2.62 6.74
CA PRO A 26 -25.56 3.11 6.10
C PRO A 26 -26.29 1.97 5.38
N PRO A 27 -27.65 1.97 5.35
CA PRO A 27 -28.41 0.88 4.76
C PRO A 27 -28.28 0.86 3.23
N SER A 28 -27.93 -0.31 2.70
CA SER A 28 -27.92 -0.61 1.27
C SER A 28 -29.35 -0.58 0.70
N GLN A 29 -29.53 0.17 -0.39
CA GLN A 29 -30.76 0.21 -1.18
C GLN A 29 -31.19 -1.19 -1.66
N GLY A 30 -32.43 -1.57 -1.33
CA GLY A 30 -33.31 -2.44 -2.11
C GLY A 30 -32.80 -3.82 -2.54
N GLY A 31 -32.93 -4.82 -1.66
CA GLY A 31 -32.91 -6.24 -2.04
C GLY A 31 -32.91 -7.13 -0.80
N ASN A 32 -33.84 -8.08 -0.71
CA ASN A 32 -33.92 -9.09 0.36
C ASN A 32 -32.74 -10.08 0.29
N ALA A 33 -31.52 -9.59 0.52
CA ALA A 33 -30.38 -10.44 0.84
C ALA A 33 -30.38 -10.64 2.37
N PRO A 34 -30.24 -11.89 2.87
CA PRO A 34 -30.07 -12.10 4.29
C PRO A 34 -28.86 -11.30 4.78
N PRO A 35 -28.90 -10.74 6.00
CA PRO A 35 -27.78 -9.98 6.56
C PRO A 35 -26.52 -10.83 6.48
N VAL A 36 -25.50 -10.33 5.77
CA VAL A 36 -24.19 -10.98 5.71
C VAL A 36 -23.70 -11.06 7.15
N ALA A 37 -23.67 -12.26 7.72
CA ALA A 37 -23.19 -12.45 9.07
C ALA A 37 -21.77 -11.88 9.16
N PRO A 38 -21.44 -11.08 10.20
CA PRO A 38 -20.10 -10.55 10.35
C PRO A 38 -19.12 -11.72 10.39
N ILE A 39 -18.07 -11.66 9.58
CA ILE A 39 -16.99 -12.65 9.58
C ILE A 39 -16.45 -12.71 11.00
N LYS A 40 -16.64 -13.86 11.68
CA LYS A 40 -16.24 -14.03 13.07
C LYS A 40 -14.75 -14.25 13.21
N GLU A 41 -14.14 -14.92 12.22
CA GLU A 41 -12.70 -15.18 12.19
C GLU A 41 -12.18 -15.21 10.74
N GLN A 42 -11.18 -14.37 10.48
CA GLN A 42 -10.35 -14.42 9.29
C GLN A 42 -8.91 -14.64 9.71
N ARG A 43 -8.26 -15.67 9.16
CA ARG A 43 -6.89 -16.04 9.46
C ARG A 43 -5.99 -15.73 8.27
N ASN A 44 -4.97 -14.92 8.50
CA ASN A 44 -3.94 -14.59 7.53
C ASN A 44 -2.64 -15.30 7.93
N ARG A 45 -2.09 -16.12 7.04
CA ARG A 45 -0.79 -16.78 7.23
C ARG A 45 0.08 -16.50 6.02
N GLY A 46 1.30 -16.08 6.24
CA GLY A 46 2.15 -15.68 5.15
C GLY A 46 3.63 -15.70 5.49
N ILE A 47 4.44 -15.49 4.45
CA ILE A 47 5.87 -15.30 4.54
C ILE A 47 6.17 -13.96 3.86
N GLU A 48 6.97 -13.15 4.53
CA GLU A 48 7.47 -11.89 4.00
C GLU A 48 8.99 -11.91 4.06
N LEU A 49 9.62 -11.57 2.95
CA LEU A 49 11.06 -11.50 2.80
C LEU A 49 11.40 -10.14 2.20
N GLY A 50 12.38 -9.46 2.78
CA GLY A 50 12.84 -8.17 2.30
C GLY A 50 14.35 -8.02 2.49
N GLY A 51 14.94 -7.20 1.66
CA GLY A 51 16.37 -6.91 1.72
C GLY A 51 16.73 -5.63 0.98
N PHE A 52 17.89 -5.09 1.35
CA PHE A 52 18.47 -3.92 0.70
C PHE A 52 19.99 -4.03 0.67
N GLY A 53 20.64 -3.32 -0.25
CA GLY A 53 22.09 -3.25 -0.31
C GLY A 53 22.61 -2.60 -1.59
N GLU A 54 23.93 -2.69 -1.75
CA GLU A 54 24.67 -2.20 -2.91
C GLU A 54 25.44 -3.37 -3.56
N PRO A 55 24.78 -4.23 -4.36
CA PRO A 55 25.42 -5.42 -4.92
C PRO A 55 26.59 -5.12 -5.87
N LEU A 56 26.59 -3.93 -6.47
CA LEU A 56 27.66 -3.41 -7.32
C LEU A 56 27.89 -1.96 -6.94
N ARG A 57 29.12 -1.48 -7.08
CA ARG A 57 29.46 -0.09 -6.79
C ARG A 57 28.57 0.87 -7.59
N GLY A 58 27.87 1.76 -6.89
CA GLY A 58 26.93 2.71 -7.46
C GLY A 58 25.54 2.13 -7.78
N VAL A 59 25.28 0.85 -7.56
CA VAL A 59 23.95 0.23 -7.77
C VAL A 59 23.32 -0.11 -6.44
N ARG A 60 22.31 0.65 -6.02
CA ARG A 60 21.54 0.41 -4.79
C ARG A 60 20.26 -0.33 -5.11
N VAL A 61 19.91 -1.33 -4.31
CA VAL A 61 18.71 -2.15 -4.52
C VAL A 61 17.94 -2.28 -3.20
N ILE A 62 16.61 -2.23 -3.28
CA ILE A 62 15.68 -2.60 -2.22
C ILE A 62 14.61 -3.49 -2.84
N ALA A 63 14.43 -4.68 -2.30
CA ALA A 63 13.46 -5.65 -2.80
C ALA A 63 12.68 -6.29 -1.65
N GLY A 64 11.44 -6.67 -1.93
CA GLY A 64 10.54 -7.33 -1.00
C GLY A 64 9.57 -8.25 -1.72
N ILE A 65 9.29 -9.40 -1.10
CA ILE A 65 8.32 -10.39 -1.56
C ILE A 65 7.44 -10.74 -0.38
N ALA A 66 6.14 -10.71 -0.57
CA ALA A 66 5.17 -11.13 0.42
C ALA A 66 4.23 -12.16 -0.21
N TYR A 67 4.00 -13.26 0.50
CA TYR A 67 2.95 -14.22 0.18
C TYR A 67 2.05 -14.36 1.38
N ILE A 68 0.77 -14.06 1.22
CA ILE A 68 -0.24 -14.15 2.28
C ILE A 68 -1.37 -15.06 1.78
N ASP A 69 -1.62 -16.16 2.48
CA ASP A 69 -2.85 -16.95 2.37
C ASP A 69 -3.83 -16.47 3.44
N SER A 70 -4.90 -15.84 3.00
CA SER A 70 -5.99 -15.41 3.87
C SER A 70 -7.16 -16.38 3.73
N LYS A 71 -7.74 -16.82 4.84
CA LYS A 71 -8.92 -17.71 4.87
C LYS A 71 -9.92 -17.24 5.90
N GLN A 72 -11.19 -17.20 5.51
CA GLN A 72 -12.31 -17.00 6.43
C GLN A 72 -12.56 -18.33 7.14
N THR A 73 -12.14 -18.46 8.40
CA THR A 73 -12.14 -19.73 9.13
C THR A 73 -13.41 -19.96 9.93
N LYS A 74 -14.09 -18.88 10.34
CA LYS A 74 -15.40 -18.94 10.99
C LYS A 74 -16.26 -17.80 10.47
N THR A 75 -17.29 -18.13 9.71
CA THR A 75 -18.21 -17.13 9.13
C THR A 75 -19.63 -17.31 9.63
N GLY A 76 -19.99 -18.50 10.11
CA GLY A 76 -21.37 -18.82 10.49
C GLY A 76 -22.31 -18.99 9.29
N VAL A 77 -21.78 -18.90 8.06
CA VAL A 77 -22.51 -19.09 6.80
C VAL A 77 -21.71 -20.05 5.93
N ALA A 78 -22.26 -21.24 5.66
CA ALA A 78 -21.56 -22.30 4.91
C ALA A 78 -21.06 -21.85 3.52
N ALA A 79 -21.68 -20.84 2.92
CA ALA A 79 -21.30 -20.31 1.61
C ALA A 79 -19.97 -19.54 1.61
N THR A 80 -19.53 -19.02 2.76
CA THR A 80 -18.32 -18.19 2.92
C THR A 80 -17.24 -18.86 3.78
N GLU A 81 -17.58 -19.90 4.53
CA GLU A 81 -16.65 -20.67 5.36
C GLU A 81 -15.56 -21.33 4.50
N GLY A 82 -14.29 -21.18 4.89
CA GLY A 82 -13.13 -21.72 4.17
C GLY A 82 -12.76 -20.99 2.88
N LYS A 83 -13.51 -19.95 2.48
CA LYS A 83 -13.16 -19.12 1.32
C LYS A 83 -11.91 -18.30 1.62
N HIS A 84 -11.13 -18.05 0.57
CA HIS A 84 -9.94 -17.23 0.71
C HIS A 84 -10.36 -15.78 0.94
N GLY A 85 -9.85 -15.16 2.01
CA GLY A 85 -9.77 -13.70 2.08
C GLY A 85 -8.72 -13.20 1.08
N VAL A 86 -8.55 -11.88 0.97
CA VAL A 86 -7.53 -11.30 0.08
C VAL A 86 -6.16 -11.84 0.46
N GLY A 87 -5.59 -12.68 -0.40
CA GLY A 87 -4.30 -13.32 -0.23
C GLY A 87 -3.62 -13.41 -1.58
N VAL A 88 -2.61 -12.59 -1.81
CA VAL A 88 -1.95 -12.46 -3.10
C VAL A 88 -0.44 -12.37 -2.93
N PRO A 89 0.34 -13.13 -3.73
CA PRO A 89 1.76 -12.85 -3.87
C PRO A 89 1.93 -11.39 -4.29
N ASN A 90 2.75 -10.65 -3.57
CA ASN A 90 3.15 -9.29 -3.90
C ASN A 90 4.68 -9.26 -4.04
N TYR A 91 5.16 -8.64 -5.11
CA TYR A 91 6.58 -8.43 -5.34
C TYR A 91 6.84 -6.94 -5.52
N THR A 92 7.82 -6.43 -4.80
CA THR A 92 8.34 -5.07 -4.98
C THR A 92 9.84 -5.15 -5.20
N PHE A 93 10.32 -4.45 -6.21
CA PHE A 93 11.73 -4.35 -6.51
C PHE A 93 12.03 -2.91 -6.92
N ASN A 94 13.03 -2.31 -6.31
CA ASN A 94 13.48 -0.95 -6.57
C ASN A 94 15.00 -0.99 -6.73
N ALA A 95 15.50 -0.38 -7.79
CA ALA A 95 16.92 -0.26 -8.04
C ALA A 95 17.26 1.19 -8.42
N GLU A 96 18.40 1.66 -7.96
CA GLU A 96 19.03 2.91 -8.35
C GLU A 96 20.44 2.64 -8.86
N TRP A 97 20.87 3.38 -9.87
CA TRP A 97 22.19 3.28 -10.44
C TRP A 97 22.79 4.68 -10.63
N ASP A 98 23.86 4.97 -9.90
CA ASP A 98 24.70 6.14 -10.09
C ASP A 98 25.65 5.88 -11.26
N LEU A 99 25.57 6.73 -12.29
CA LEU A 99 26.35 6.54 -13.50
C LEU A 99 27.82 6.93 -13.27
N PRO A 100 28.78 5.99 -13.42
CA PRO A 100 30.17 6.26 -13.07
C PRO A 100 30.85 7.28 -13.99
N TRP A 101 30.30 7.50 -15.18
CA TRP A 101 30.78 8.48 -16.16
C TRP A 101 30.08 9.85 -16.08
N LEU A 102 29.03 10.01 -15.26
CA LEU A 102 28.34 11.28 -15.11
C LEU A 102 28.01 11.53 -13.64
N ALA A 103 28.96 12.15 -12.95
CA ALA A 103 28.87 12.44 -11.53
C ALA A 103 27.60 13.24 -11.20
N GLY A 104 26.84 12.74 -10.23
CA GLY A 104 25.58 13.34 -9.78
C GLY A 104 24.33 12.83 -10.49
N LEU A 105 24.44 12.04 -11.57
CA LEU A 105 23.29 11.43 -12.23
C LEU A 105 23.00 10.03 -11.65
N THR A 106 21.79 9.87 -11.12
CA THR A 106 21.22 8.59 -10.68
C THR A 106 20.04 8.24 -11.59
N LEU A 107 20.02 7.01 -12.12
CA LEU A 107 18.85 6.41 -12.75
C LEU A 107 18.13 5.51 -11.75
N SER A 108 16.81 5.42 -11.81
CA SER A 108 16.03 4.52 -10.96
C SER A 108 14.99 3.73 -11.75
N GLY A 109 14.73 2.51 -11.28
CA GLY A 109 13.72 1.62 -11.82
C GLY A 109 12.98 0.92 -10.68
N ARG A 110 11.66 0.81 -10.83
CA ARG A 110 10.82 0.13 -9.84
C ARG A 110 9.85 -0.82 -10.54
N TYR A 111 9.79 -2.04 -10.05
CA TYR A 111 8.86 -3.06 -10.44
C TYR A 111 7.92 -3.39 -9.29
N LEU A 112 6.62 -3.41 -9.59
CA LEU A 112 5.57 -3.85 -8.68
C LEU A 112 4.82 -4.98 -9.34
N GLN A 113 4.43 -5.97 -8.56
CA GLN A 113 3.47 -6.99 -8.96
C GLN A 113 2.54 -7.25 -7.79
N THR A 114 1.26 -7.37 -8.11
CA THR A 114 0.24 -7.87 -7.20
C THR A 114 -0.49 -9.03 -7.87
N GLY A 115 -0.63 -10.13 -7.14
CA GLY A 115 -1.35 -11.31 -7.57
C GLY A 115 -2.84 -11.08 -7.84
N ALA A 116 -3.52 -12.13 -8.29
CA ALA A 116 -4.95 -12.08 -8.55
C ALA A 116 -5.77 -12.10 -7.24
N GLN A 117 -6.68 -11.14 -7.08
CA GLN A 117 -7.49 -10.97 -5.87
C GLN A 117 -8.97 -11.27 -6.14
N TYR A 118 -9.77 -11.50 -5.10
CA TYR A 118 -11.22 -11.59 -5.21
C TYR A 118 -11.87 -10.28 -4.75
N ALA A 119 -12.89 -9.82 -5.48
CA ALA A 119 -13.60 -8.58 -5.16
C ALA A 119 -14.73 -8.80 -4.13
N ASP A 120 -15.19 -10.04 -3.96
CA ASP A 120 -16.25 -10.42 -3.03
C ASP A 120 -15.84 -11.58 -2.11
N VAL A 121 -16.51 -11.66 -0.95
CA VAL A 121 -16.24 -12.65 0.12
C VAL A 121 -16.68 -14.07 -0.23
N ALA A 122 -17.50 -14.23 -1.28
CA ALA A 122 -17.95 -15.53 -1.79
C ALA A 122 -17.02 -16.07 -2.90
N ASN A 123 -15.98 -15.31 -3.26
CA ASN A 123 -14.99 -15.58 -4.30
C ASN A 123 -15.62 -15.79 -5.69
N ARG A 124 -16.67 -15.03 -6.05
CA ARG A 124 -17.31 -15.12 -7.38
C ARG A 124 -16.65 -14.24 -8.43
N VAL A 125 -16.18 -13.06 -8.03
CA VAL A 125 -15.54 -12.08 -8.92
C VAL A 125 -14.05 -12.09 -8.68
N ARG A 126 -13.31 -12.61 -9.68
CA ARG A 126 -11.85 -12.64 -9.68
C ARG A 126 -11.28 -11.46 -10.46
N VAL A 127 -10.38 -10.74 -9.82
CA VAL A 127 -9.61 -9.64 -10.41
C VAL A 127 -8.23 -10.18 -10.81
N PRO A 128 -7.80 -9.98 -12.06
CA PRO A 128 -6.53 -10.52 -12.53
C PRO A 128 -5.34 -9.87 -11.79
N SER A 129 -4.22 -10.59 -11.78
CA SER A 129 -2.95 -10.03 -11.32
C SER A 129 -2.50 -8.89 -12.23
N TRP A 130 -1.72 -7.98 -11.67
CA TRP A 130 -1.12 -6.88 -12.41
C TRP A 130 0.32 -6.67 -12.02
N ASN A 131 1.03 -6.00 -12.92
CA ASN A 131 2.39 -5.58 -12.72
C ASN A 131 2.58 -4.18 -13.31
N ARG A 132 3.49 -3.42 -12.72
CA ARG A 132 3.79 -2.05 -13.11
C ARG A 132 5.29 -1.83 -13.08
N PHE A 133 5.78 -1.10 -14.07
CA PHE A 133 7.16 -0.66 -14.14
C PHE A 133 7.20 0.86 -14.15
N ASP A 134 8.04 1.42 -13.30
CA ASP A 134 8.27 2.86 -13.14
C ASP A 134 9.75 3.15 -13.38
N LEU A 135 10.05 4.30 -13.99
CA LEU A 135 11.40 4.75 -14.28
C LEU A 135 11.63 6.16 -13.75
N GLY A 136 12.85 6.48 -13.35
CA GLY A 136 13.21 7.80 -12.88
C GLY A 136 14.67 8.17 -13.14
N ALA A 137 14.93 9.47 -13.05
CA ALA A 137 16.26 10.05 -13.10
C ALA A 137 16.36 11.22 -12.14
N ARG A 138 17.52 11.38 -11.50
CA ARG A 138 17.87 12.51 -10.64
C ARG A 138 19.26 12.99 -11.01
N TYR A 139 19.43 14.28 -11.21
CA TYR A 139 20.75 14.87 -11.45
C TYR A 139 21.06 15.94 -10.41
N SER A 140 22.16 15.81 -9.68
CA SER A 140 22.59 16.78 -8.68
C SER A 140 23.88 17.47 -9.11
N PHE A 141 23.84 18.79 -9.27
CA PHE A 141 24.99 19.60 -9.67
C PHE A 141 25.06 20.91 -8.87
N LYS A 142 26.21 21.59 -8.92
CA LYS A 142 26.41 22.90 -8.31
C LYS A 142 26.54 23.96 -9.41
N ALA A 143 25.84 25.08 -9.24
CA ALA A 143 25.93 26.25 -10.10
C ALA A 143 25.66 27.50 -9.25
N ALA A 144 26.32 28.63 -9.54
CA ALA A 144 26.07 29.90 -8.84
C ALA A 144 26.06 29.79 -7.29
N GLN A 145 27.00 29.04 -6.69
CA GLN A 145 27.10 28.74 -5.25
C GLN A 145 25.93 27.94 -4.64
N GLN A 146 24.97 27.50 -5.44
CA GLN A 146 23.80 26.74 -5.02
C GLN A 146 23.85 25.31 -5.56
N ARG A 147 23.17 24.38 -4.87
CA ARG A 147 23.00 23.01 -5.34
C ARG A 147 21.62 22.86 -5.98
N TYR A 148 21.61 22.32 -7.20
CA TYR A 148 20.40 22.05 -7.96
C TYR A 148 20.20 20.54 -8.06
N THR A 149 18.95 20.10 -7.85
CA THR A 149 18.57 18.69 -8.01
C THR A 149 17.25 18.55 -8.78
N PRO A 150 17.25 18.65 -10.11
CA PRO A 150 16.14 18.21 -10.95
C PRO A 150 15.90 16.69 -10.83
N ARG A 151 14.62 16.32 -10.89
CA ARG A 151 14.12 14.94 -10.89
C ARG A 151 13.05 14.78 -11.95
N ALA A 152 13.09 13.65 -12.64
CA ALA A 152 12.08 13.22 -13.57
C ALA A 152 11.68 11.77 -13.24
N ALA A 153 10.38 11.47 -13.31
CA ALA A 153 9.88 10.11 -13.15
C ALA A 153 8.70 9.85 -14.08
N VAL A 154 8.58 8.61 -14.54
CA VAL A 154 7.45 8.09 -15.28
C VAL A 154 6.94 6.85 -14.55
N GLU A 155 5.75 6.96 -13.99
CA GLU A 155 5.03 5.84 -13.38
C GLU A 155 4.15 5.16 -14.43
N ASN A 156 4.00 3.84 -14.31
CA ASN A 156 3.26 3.02 -15.28
C ASN A 156 3.76 3.25 -16.71
N VAL A 157 5.05 2.99 -16.94
CA VAL A 157 5.70 3.21 -18.24
C VAL A 157 4.96 2.48 -19.37
N ALA A 158 4.47 1.27 -19.13
CA ALA A 158 3.69 0.51 -20.10
C ALA A 158 2.26 1.03 -20.34
N ASN A 159 1.80 2.03 -19.58
CA ASN A 159 0.44 2.57 -19.60
C ASN A 159 -0.64 1.47 -19.48
N LYS A 160 -0.40 0.47 -18.61
CA LYS A 160 -1.32 -0.65 -18.42
C LYS A 160 -2.56 -0.17 -17.68
N ALA A 161 -3.74 -0.54 -18.16
CA ALA A 161 -4.97 -0.44 -17.38
C ALA A 161 -5.06 -1.67 -16.46
N TYR A 162 -5.27 -1.45 -15.16
CA TYR A 162 -5.35 -2.52 -14.18
C TYR A 162 -6.22 -2.10 -12.99
N TRP A 163 -6.70 -3.08 -12.24
CA TRP A 163 -7.41 -2.87 -10.99
C TRP A 163 -6.41 -2.95 -9.83
N ALA A 164 -6.07 -1.80 -9.25
CA ALA A 164 -5.06 -1.68 -8.21
C ALA A 164 -5.48 -2.40 -6.92
N SER A 165 -6.76 -2.36 -6.58
CA SER A 165 -7.34 -3.04 -5.43
C SER A 165 -8.79 -3.44 -5.69
N ALA A 166 -9.25 -4.46 -4.96
CA ALA A 166 -10.63 -4.91 -4.94
C ALA A 166 -11.07 -5.10 -3.49
N TYR A 167 -12.18 -4.48 -3.10
CA TYR A 167 -12.69 -4.58 -1.73
C TYR A 167 -14.20 -4.38 -1.70
N GLY A 168 -14.92 -5.33 -1.09
CA GLY A 168 -16.36 -5.19 -0.83
C GLY A 168 -17.21 -4.95 -2.08
N GLY A 169 -16.82 -5.51 -3.23
CA GLY A 169 -17.47 -5.30 -4.53
C GLY A 169 -17.02 -4.06 -5.31
N TYR A 170 -16.16 -3.21 -4.74
CA TYR A 170 -15.59 -2.05 -5.43
C TYR A 170 -14.22 -2.37 -6.02
N LEU A 171 -13.93 -1.75 -7.18
CA LEU A 171 -12.64 -1.84 -7.85
C LEU A 171 -12.01 -0.46 -7.98
N VAL A 172 -10.73 -0.35 -7.62
CA VAL A 172 -9.97 0.90 -7.80
C VAL A 172 -9.13 0.79 -9.06
N GLN A 173 -9.36 1.69 -10.00
CA GLN A 173 -8.57 1.75 -11.22
C GLN A 173 -7.15 2.27 -10.93
N GLY A 174 -6.14 1.59 -11.45
CA GLY A 174 -4.76 2.03 -11.40
C GLY A 174 -4.56 3.32 -12.20
N ALA A 175 -3.68 4.20 -11.71
CA ALA A 175 -3.35 5.42 -12.42
C ALA A 175 -2.76 5.12 -13.81
N PRO A 176 -3.12 5.91 -14.84
CA PRO A 176 -2.49 5.81 -16.15
C PRO A 176 -1.02 6.22 -16.07
N ARG A 177 -0.31 6.12 -17.19
CA ARG A 177 1.06 6.64 -17.31
C ARG A 177 1.12 8.07 -16.79
N THR A 178 1.95 8.30 -15.78
CA THR A 178 2.06 9.61 -15.11
C THR A 178 3.49 10.10 -15.14
N VAL A 179 3.70 11.31 -15.65
CA VAL A 179 5.01 11.97 -15.69
C VAL A 179 5.10 12.95 -14.54
N LYS A 180 6.20 12.92 -13.80
CA LYS A 180 6.48 13.81 -12.68
C LYS A 180 7.81 14.52 -12.91
N LEU A 181 7.81 15.83 -12.73
CA LEU A 181 8.99 16.68 -12.84
C LEU A 181 9.07 17.54 -11.58
N SER A 182 10.26 17.64 -10.99
CA SER A 182 10.49 18.53 -9.85
C SER A 182 11.94 19.01 -9.84
N MET A 183 12.20 20.10 -9.11
CA MET A 183 13.54 20.63 -8.89
C MET A 183 13.66 21.11 -7.46
N THR A 184 14.79 20.81 -6.82
CA THR A 184 15.17 21.36 -5.52
C THR A 184 16.38 22.27 -5.70
N VAL A 185 16.38 23.40 -5.00
CA VAL A 185 17.51 24.34 -4.92
C VAL A 185 17.86 24.54 -3.45
N ASP A 186 19.13 24.36 -3.11
CA ASP A 186 19.66 24.62 -1.77
C ASP A 186 20.36 25.99 -1.78
N PHE A 187 19.87 26.93 -0.95
CA PHE A 187 20.31 28.35 -0.87
C PHE A 187 21.31 28.61 0.24
#